data_AF-A0A2V8UNT7-F1
#
_entry.id   AF-A0A2V8UNT7-F1
#
_cell.length_a   1.000
_cell.length_b   1.000
_cell.length_c   1.000
_cell.angle_alpha   90.00
_cell.angle_beta   90.00
_cell.angle_gamma   90.00
#
_symmetry.space_group_name_H-M   'P 1'
#
loop_
_entity.id
_entity.type
_entity.pdbx_description
1 polymer ?
#
loop_
_entity_poly.entity_id
_entity_poly.type
_entity_poly.pdbx_seq_one_letter_code
_entity_poly.pdbx_strand_id
1 'polypeptide(L)'
;MANAIDALDEKAAALEGGGARASARRSGSDDHNLVQLNGELATVFNVIEGPDSAPTTQVVANSGDLDRAIQAQLSRWQELKSRDVAALNVQLRQANLPAVALD
;
A
#
# COMPACT_ATOMS: atom_id res chain seq x y z
N MET A 1 0.47 6.39 24.00
CA MET A 1 -0.71 5.94 23.24
C MET A 1 -1.07 6.89 22.10
N ALA A 2 -1.26 8.20 22.32
CA ALA A 2 -1.48 9.17 21.24
C ALA A 2 -0.44 9.04 20.09
N ASN A 3 0.85 9.07 20.41
CA ASN A 3 1.92 8.88 19.42
C ASN A 3 1.88 7.53 18.68
N ALA A 4 1.32 6.47 19.29
CA ALA A 4 1.23 5.15 18.64
C ALA A 4 0.06 5.09 17.66
N ILE A 5 -1.04 5.80 17.97
CA ILE A 5 -2.18 5.97 17.08
C ILE A 5 -1.77 6.86 15.90
N ASP A 6 -1.12 7.99 16.15
CA ASP A 6 -0.66 8.90 15.10
C ASP A 6 0.34 8.23 14.16
N ALA A 7 1.27 7.42 14.70
CA ALA A 7 2.23 6.68 13.89
C ALA A 7 1.57 5.58 13.05
N LEU A 8 0.55 4.89 13.58
CA LEU A 8 -0.21 3.90 12.83
C LEU A 8 -1.00 4.56 11.71
N ASP A 9 -1.65 5.69 12.00
CA ASP A 9 -2.40 6.50 11.03
C ASP A 9 -1.50 7.00 9.90
N GLU A 10 -0.33 7.58 10.22
CA GLU A 10 0.63 8.06 9.21
C GLU A 10 1.13 6.94 8.31
N LYS A 11 1.40 5.75 8.86
CA LYS A 11 1.81 4.58 8.07
C LYS A 11 0.68 4.09 7.17
N ALA A 12 -0.55 4.01 7.68
CA ALA A 12 -1.71 3.58 6.90
C ALA A 12 -2.02 4.57 5.76
N ALA A 13 -2.00 5.87 6.06
CA ALA A 13 -2.12 6.97 5.10
C ALA A 13 -1.07 6.90 3.99
N ALA A 14 0.20 6.62 4.35
CA ALA A 14 1.27 6.47 3.37
C ALA A 14 1.09 5.25 2.47
N LEU A 15 0.54 4.15 3.00
CA LEU A 15 0.26 2.94 2.22
C LEU A 15 -0.89 3.14 1.23
N GLU A 16 -1.97 3.78 1.68
CA GLU A 16 -3.14 4.12 0.88
C GLU A 16 -2.78 5.12 -0.22
N GLY A 17 -2.04 6.17 0.13
CA GLY A 17 -1.74 7.32 -0.73
C GLY A 17 -2.31 8.64 -0.19
N GLY A 18 -3.06 8.60 0.91
CA GLY A 18 -3.68 9.74 1.58
C GLY A 18 -2.83 10.32 2.70
N GLY A 19 -1.66 10.90 2.41
CA GLY A 19 -0.87 11.64 3.41
C GLY A 19 -0.72 13.12 3.04
N ALA A 20 -1.03 14.05 3.97
CA ALA A 20 -0.85 15.49 3.77
C ALA A 20 0.60 15.92 3.43
N ARG A 21 1.57 15.01 3.62
CA ARG A 21 2.99 15.15 3.26
C ARG A 21 3.42 14.27 2.08
N ALA A 22 2.59 13.31 1.65
CA ALA A 22 2.90 12.38 0.57
C ALA A 22 2.82 13.03 -0.83
N SER A 23 2.09 14.14 -0.96
CA SER A 23 1.96 14.86 -2.24
C SER A 23 3.21 15.66 -2.64
N ALA A 24 4.20 15.86 -1.76
CA ALA A 24 5.26 16.83 -2.03
C ALA A 24 6.65 16.26 -2.35
N ARG A 25 7.08 15.13 -1.78
CA ARG A 25 8.50 14.71 -1.92
C ARG A 25 8.72 13.23 -1.62
N ARG A 26 8.54 12.32 -2.59
CA ARG A 26 9.37 11.11 -2.69
C ARG A 26 9.53 10.74 -4.18
N SER A 27 10.52 11.38 -4.80
CA SER A 27 11.09 10.96 -6.09
C SER A 27 12.03 9.80 -5.81
N GLY A 28 11.48 8.60 -5.65
CA GLY A 28 12.21 7.34 -5.59
C GLY A 28 11.31 6.27 -6.19
N SER A 29 11.86 5.47 -7.09
CA SER A 29 11.15 4.45 -7.88
C SER A 29 10.53 3.29 -7.08
N ASP A 30 10.59 3.32 -5.75
CA ASP A 30 10.11 2.27 -4.82
C ASP A 30 8.96 2.74 -3.90
N ASP A 31 8.36 3.89 -4.20
CA ASP A 31 7.40 4.57 -3.33
C ASP A 31 5.97 4.62 -3.88
N HIS A 32 5.59 3.61 -4.66
CA HIS A 32 4.21 3.50 -5.14
C HIS A 32 3.26 3.19 -3.96
N ASN A 33 2.22 4.01 -3.81
CA ASN A 33 1.11 3.71 -2.91
C ASN A 33 0.04 2.85 -3.61
N LEU A 34 -0.89 2.28 -2.83
CA LEU A 34 -1.91 1.37 -3.37
C LEU A 34 -2.83 2.03 -4.41
N VAL A 35 -3.13 3.32 -4.26
CA VAL A 35 -3.92 4.08 -5.26
C VAL A 35 -3.17 4.18 -6.59
N GLN A 36 -1.88 4.50 -6.57
CA GLN A 36 -1.05 4.59 -7.77
C GLN A 36 -0.92 3.23 -8.46
N LEU A 37 -0.60 2.17 -7.70
CA LEU A 37 -0.46 0.82 -8.23
C LEU A 37 -1.76 0.30 -8.87
N ASN A 38 -2.92 0.64 -8.28
CA ASN A 38 -4.20 0.27 -8.85
C ASN A 38 -4.44 0.98 -10.20
N GLY A 39 -4.11 2.27 -10.31
CA GLY A 39 -4.20 3.01 -11.58
C GLY A 39 -3.26 2.46 -12.66
N GLU A 40 -2.03 2.12 -12.28
CA GLU A 40 -1.06 1.49 -13.19
C GLU A 40 -1.53 0.11 -13.65
N LEU A 41 -2.09 -0.71 -12.75
CA LEU A 41 -2.66 -2.01 -13.07
C LEU A 41 -3.83 -1.91 -14.05
N ALA A 42 -4.76 -0.98 -13.82
CA ALA A 42 -5.86 -0.72 -14.74
C ALA A 42 -5.36 -0.30 -16.14
N THR A 43 -4.29 0.49 -16.19
CA THR A 43 -3.66 0.90 -17.45
C THR A 43 -3.07 -0.31 -18.19
N VAL A 44 -2.28 -1.14 -17.51
CA VAL A 44 -1.72 -2.36 -18.08
C VAL A 44 -2.82 -3.30 -18.57
N PHE A 45 -3.88 -3.47 -17.79
CA PHE A 45 -5.02 -4.31 -18.16
C PHE A 45 -5.68 -3.84 -19.46
N ASN A 46 -5.96 -2.54 -19.60
CA ASN A 46 -6.53 -1.97 -20.83
C ASN A 46 -5.63 -2.15 -22.06
N VAL A 47 -4.30 -2.09 -21.88
CA VAL A 47 -3.34 -2.31 -22.97
C VAL A 47 -3.31 -3.77 -23.40
N ILE A 48 -3.55 -4.72 -22.49
CA ILE A 48 -3.61 -6.15 -22.80
C ILE A 48 -4.93 -6.50 -23.49
N GLU A 49 -6.06 -5.91 -23.07
CA GLU A 49 -7.38 -6.18 -23.67
C GLU A 49 -7.63 -5.47 -25.01
N GLY A 50 -7.02 -4.29 -25.23
CA GLY A 50 -7.37 -3.40 -26.34
C GLY A 50 -6.94 -3.83 -27.77
N PRO A 51 -5.76 -4.44 -28.00
CA PRO A 51 -5.27 -4.73 -29.35
C PRO A 51 -5.46 -6.21 -29.78
N ASP A 52 -5.82 -6.44 -31.05
CA ASP A 52 -5.80 -7.75 -31.73
C ASP A 52 -4.36 -8.32 -31.93
N SER A 53 -3.37 -7.74 -31.26
CA SER A 53 -1.95 -8.06 -31.37
C SER A 53 -1.37 -8.31 -29.99
N ALA A 54 -0.44 -9.26 -29.87
CA ALA A 54 0.18 -9.59 -28.60
C ALA A 54 0.81 -8.34 -27.92
N PRO A 55 0.78 -8.24 -26.58
CA PRO A 55 1.43 -7.17 -25.84
C PRO A 55 2.91 -7.05 -26.22
N THR A 56 3.42 -5.83 -26.32
CA THR A 56 4.85 -5.61 -26.60
C THR A 56 5.73 -6.14 -25.47
N THR A 57 6.99 -6.47 -25.76
CA THR A 57 7.96 -6.92 -24.75
C THR A 57 8.14 -5.91 -23.61
N GLN A 58 8.03 -4.62 -23.90
CA GLN A 58 8.08 -3.55 -22.91
C GLN A 58 6.88 -3.61 -21.94
N VAL A 59 5.68 -3.90 -22.45
CA VAL A 59 4.47 -4.05 -21.62
C VAL A 59 4.63 -5.26 -20.70
N VAL A 60 5.12 -6.39 -21.22
CA VAL A 60 5.35 -7.60 -20.41
C VAL A 60 6.38 -7.37 -19.30
N ALA A 61 7.50 -6.70 -19.61
CA ALA A 61 8.52 -6.37 -18.60
C ALA A 61 7.96 -5.44 -17.52
N ASN A 62 7.26 -4.38 -17.91
CA ASN A 62 6.63 -3.43 -16.98
C ASN A 62 5.59 -4.11 -16.07
N SER A 63 4.83 -5.10 -16.57
CA SER A 63 3.89 -5.88 -15.75
C SER A 63 4.58 -6.67 -14.64
N GLY A 64 5.77 -7.22 -14.91
CA GLY A 64 6.57 -7.93 -13.89
C GLY A 64 7.11 -6.99 -12.81
N ASP A 65 7.47 -5.77 -13.16
CA ASP A 65 7.89 -4.74 -12.20
C ASP A 65 6.70 -4.28 -11.35
N LEU A 66 5.55 -4.06 -11.98
CA LEU A 66 4.31 -3.70 -11.30
C LEU A 66 3.85 -4.78 -10.31
N ASP A 67 3.89 -6.06 -10.69
CA ASP A 67 3.54 -7.16 -9.79
C ASP A 67 4.46 -7.17 -8.54
N ARG A 68 5.78 -7.00 -8.72
CA ARG A 68 6.72 -6.91 -7.59
C ARG A 68 6.41 -5.73 -6.68
N ALA A 69 6.06 -4.58 -7.23
CA ALA A 69 5.69 -3.40 -6.46
C ALA A 69 4.39 -3.63 -5.66
N ILE A 70 3.39 -4.27 -6.28
CA ILE A 70 2.14 -4.68 -5.60
C ILE A 70 2.43 -5.65 -4.45
N GLN A 71 3.23 -6.69 -4.67
CA GLN A 71 3.58 -7.64 -3.61
C GLN A 71 4.32 -6.98 -2.45
N ALA A 72 5.25 -6.06 -2.74
CA ALA A 72 5.94 -5.30 -1.71
C ALA A 72 4.98 -4.47 -0.86
N GLN A 73 4.02 -3.80 -1.49
CA GLN A 73 3.04 -2.97 -0.79
C GLN A 73 2.04 -3.81 0.03
N LEU A 74 1.60 -4.95 -0.51
CA LEU A 74 0.77 -5.91 0.23
C LEU A 74 1.50 -6.52 1.43
N SER A 75 2.80 -6.77 1.31
CA SER A 75 3.64 -7.22 2.43
C SER A 75 3.69 -6.16 3.54
N ARG A 76 3.90 -4.88 3.19
CA ARG A 76 3.87 -3.77 4.16
C ARG A 76 2.50 -3.63 4.83
N TRP A 77 1.41 -3.80 4.09
CA TRP A 77 0.06 -3.84 4.65
C TRP A 77 -0.13 -4.99 5.65
N GLN A 78 0.36 -6.19 5.31
CA GLN A 78 0.33 -7.33 6.24
C GLN A 78 1.18 -7.07 7.49
N GLU A 79 2.33 -6.43 7.36
CA GLU A 79 3.17 -6.06 8.51
C GLU A 79 2.45 -5.07 9.43
N LEU A 80 1.84 -4.03 8.87
CA LEU A 80 1.07 -3.05 9.63
C LEU A 80 -0.06 -3.72 10.44
N LYS A 81 -0.80 -4.64 9.82
CA LYS A 81 -1.86 -5.41 10.50
C LYS A 81 -1.32 -6.34 11.59
N SER A 82 -0.31 -7.15 11.26
CA SER A 82 0.18 -8.21 12.14
C SER A 82 1.06 -7.71 13.28
N ARG A 83 1.73 -6.56 13.10
CA ARG A 83 2.67 -5.99 14.09
C ARG A 83 2.12 -4.72 14.71
N ASP A 84 1.88 -3.69 13.90
CA ASP A 84 1.56 -2.36 14.43
C ASP A 84 0.18 -2.33 15.10
N VAL A 85 -0.86 -2.86 14.44
CA VAL A 85 -2.21 -2.97 15.03
C VAL A 85 -2.22 -3.91 16.23
N ALA A 86 -1.50 -5.04 16.16
CA ALA A 86 -1.37 -5.96 17.29
C ALA A 86 -0.72 -5.28 18.51
N ALA A 87 0.35 -4.50 18.30
CA ALA A 87 1.01 -3.74 19.35
C ALA A 87 0.10 -2.65 19.94
N LEU A 88 -0.66 -1.94 19.10
CA LEU A 88 -1.65 -0.97 19.57
C LEU A 88 -2.74 -1.66 20.42
N ASN A 89 -3.23 -2.82 19.99
CA ASN A 89 -4.23 -3.60 20.73
C ASN A 89 -3.75 -4.05 22.11
N VAL A 90 -2.47 -4.37 22.26
CA VAL A 90 -1.87 -4.63 23.58
C VAL A 90 -1.97 -3.39 24.48
N GLN A 91 -1.60 -2.22 23.96
CA GLN A 91 -1.69 -0.96 24.71
C GLN A 91 -3.15 -0.62 25.08
N LEU A 92 -4.09 -0.77 24.15
CA LEU A 92 -5.52 -0.50 24.38
C LEU A 92 -6.06 -1.38 25.51
N ARG A 93 -5.74 -2.68 25.51
CA ARG A 93 -6.14 -3.60 26.57
C ARG A 93 -5.55 -3.22 27.93
N GLN A 94 -4.29 -2.80 27.99
CA GLN A 94 -3.67 -2.30 29.23
C GLN A 94 -4.36 -1.06 29.78
N ALA A 95 -4.96 -0.25 28.89
CA ALA A 95 -5.75 0.92 29.25
C ALA A 95 -7.26 0.60 29.46
N ASN A 96 -7.66 -0.68 29.47
CA ASN A 96 -9.06 -1.13 29.51
C ASN A 96 -9.94 -0.57 28.38
N LEU A 97 -9.36 -0.32 27.20
CA LEU A 97 -10.05 0.12 26.00
C LEU A 97 -10.32 -1.07 25.05
N PRO A 98 -11.38 -1.00 24.23
CA PRO A 98 -11.65 -1.99 23.19
C PRO A 98 -10.50 -2.09 22.19
N ALA A 99 -10.27 -3.30 21.68
CA ALA A 99 -9.27 -3.53 20.63
C ALA A 99 -9.83 -3.13 19.26
N VAL A 100 -8.94 -2.73 18.35
CA VAL A 100 -9.24 -2.56 16.93
C VAL A 100 -9.35 -3.93 16.28
N ALA A 101 -10.52 -4.22 15.70
CA ALA A 101 -10.74 -5.42 14.89
C ALA A 101 -10.37 -5.13 13.43
N LEU A 102 -9.84 -6.14 12.75
CA LEU A 102 -9.59 -6.13 11.31
C LEU A 102 -10.47 -7.22 10.72
N ASP A 103 -11.48 -6.83 9.97
CA ASP A 103 -12.41 -7.67 9.21
C ASP A 103 -11.87 -8.06 7.82
#